data_AF-A0A4V2WV20-F1
#
_entry.id   AF-A0A4V2WV20-F1
#
_cell.length_a   1.000
_cell.length_b   1.000
_cell.length_c   1.000
_cell.angle_alpha   90.00
_cell.angle_beta   90.00
_cell.angle_gamma   90.00
#
_symmetry.space_group_name_H-M   'P 1'
#
loop_
_entity.id
_entity.type
_entity.pdbx_description
1 polymer ?
#
loop_
_entity_poly.entity_id
_entity_poly.type
_entity_poly.pdbx_seq_one_letter_code
_entity_poly.pdbx_strand_id
1 'polypeptide(L)'
;MFRENIEILPGDWPNMKYPDSEKAFVEPAAVVLAGIEERYLACPDCPPEPNLDKTRGCRDLPGKVKRCSSCGRATLDAVMLDALHVLHDFGLRDERETLRSVGSPLVVVGYPLAY
;
A
#
# COMPACT_ATOMS: atom_id res chain seq x y z
N MET A 1 -16.68 -32.33 2.96
CA MET A 1 -16.77 -31.07 2.19
C MET A 1 -15.42 -30.81 1.59
N PHE A 2 -15.36 -30.80 0.26
CA PHE A 2 -14.15 -30.85 -0.54
C PHE A 2 -13.36 -29.55 -0.41
N ARG A 3 -12.08 -29.66 -0.06
CA ARG A 3 -11.09 -28.59 -0.27
C ARG A 3 -10.67 -28.70 -1.73
N GLU A 4 -11.14 -27.79 -2.57
CA GLU A 4 -10.60 -27.65 -3.91
C GLU A 4 -9.21 -27.02 -3.78
N ASN A 5 -8.18 -27.79 -4.14
CA ASN A 5 -6.84 -27.30 -4.35
C ASN A 5 -6.88 -26.39 -5.58
N ILE A 6 -6.70 -25.09 -5.38
CA ILE A 6 -6.52 -24.15 -6.49
C ILE A 6 -5.07 -24.29 -6.96
N GLU A 7 -4.86 -25.13 -7.97
CA GLU A 7 -3.62 -25.15 -8.75
C GLU A 7 -3.65 -23.94 -9.70
N ILE A 8 -2.94 -22.86 -9.33
CA ILE A 8 -2.78 -21.70 -10.21
C ILE A 8 -1.71 -22.05 -11.25
N LEU A 9 -2.14 -22.39 -12.45
CA LEU A 9 -1.23 -22.60 -13.58
C LEU A 9 -0.66 -21.25 -14.05
N PRO A 10 0.58 -21.18 -14.56
CA PRO A 10 1.26 -19.92 -14.92
C PRO A 10 0.60 -19.07 -16.02
N GLY A 11 -0.56 -19.48 -16.55
CA GLY A 11 -1.32 -18.78 -17.58
C GLY A 11 -2.66 -18.19 -17.12
N ASP A 12 -3.12 -18.47 -15.90
CA ASP A 12 -4.46 -18.10 -15.42
C ASP A 12 -4.50 -16.80 -14.60
N TRP A 13 -3.48 -15.95 -14.73
CA TRP A 13 -3.59 -14.59 -14.21
C TRP A 13 -4.75 -13.91 -14.95
N PRO A 14 -5.82 -13.47 -14.25
CA PRO A 14 -6.86 -12.71 -14.90
C PRO A 14 -6.17 -11.55 -15.59
N ASN A 15 -6.35 -11.48 -16.91
CA ASN A 15 -5.79 -10.47 -17.78
C ASN A 15 -6.19 -9.12 -17.17
N MET A 16 -5.28 -8.54 -16.39
CA MET A 16 -5.49 -7.32 -15.62
C MET A 16 -5.41 -6.19 -16.64
N LYS A 17 -6.45 -6.10 -17.46
CA LYS A 17 -6.66 -5.00 -18.38
C LYS A 17 -6.97 -3.81 -17.48
N TYR A 18 -5.96 -2.99 -17.27
CA TYR A 18 -6.14 -1.65 -16.75
C TYR A 18 -7.19 -0.95 -17.64
N PRO A 19 -8.20 -0.29 -17.06
CA PRO A 19 -9.20 0.43 -17.84
C PRO A 19 -8.48 1.44 -18.75
N ASP A 20 -8.94 1.60 -20.00
CA ASP A 20 -8.30 2.47 -21.03
C ASP A 20 -8.11 3.94 -20.60
N SER A 21 -8.72 4.35 -19.48
CA SER A 21 -8.49 5.63 -18.80
C SER A 21 -7.12 5.76 -18.12
N GLU A 22 -6.42 4.64 -17.90
CA GLU A 22 -5.04 4.59 -17.41
C GLU A 22 -4.10 4.29 -18.57
N LYS A 23 -3.94 5.26 -19.48
CA LYS A 23 -2.69 5.33 -20.24
C LYS A 23 -1.58 5.46 -19.19
N ALA A 24 -0.80 4.40 -18.99
CA ALA A 24 0.44 4.47 -18.26
C ALA A 24 1.29 5.55 -18.95
N PHE A 25 1.31 6.75 -18.37
CA PHE A 25 2.21 7.81 -18.80
C PHE A 25 3.61 7.36 -18.42
N VAL A 26 4.27 6.66 -19.34
CA VAL A 26 5.68 6.31 -19.20
C VAL A 26 6.46 7.60 -19.44
N GLU A 27 6.87 8.24 -18.36
CA GLU A 27 7.76 9.40 -18.42
C GLU A 27 9.21 8.96 -18.68
N PRO A 28 10.01 9.73 -19.46
CA PRO A 28 11.43 9.45 -19.60
C PRO A 28 12.14 9.49 -18.25
N ALA A 29 13.09 8.58 -18.02
CA ALA A 29 13.84 8.50 -16.76
C ALA A 29 14.48 9.84 -16.37
N ALA A 30 15.02 10.60 -17.33
CA ALA A 30 15.59 11.93 -17.07
C ALA A 30 14.57 12.93 -16.49
N VAL A 31 13.32 12.88 -16.94
CA VAL A 31 12.24 13.74 -16.42
C VAL A 31 11.83 13.28 -15.01
N VAL A 32 11.81 11.96 -14.78
CA VAL A 32 11.57 11.40 -13.45
C VAL A 32 12.62 11.85 -12.46
N LEU A 33 13.89 11.75 -12.85
CA LEU A 33 15.05 12.11 -12.04
C LEU A 33 15.12 13.59 -11.73
N ALA A 34 14.81 14.44 -12.70
CA ALA A 34 14.87 15.89 -12.53
C ALA A 34 13.87 16.43 -11.49
N GLY A 35 12.80 15.68 -11.20
CA GLY A 35 11.77 16.06 -10.23
C GLY A 35 11.52 14.99 -9.16
N ILE A 36 12.53 14.16 -8.87
CA ILE A 36 12.33 12.98 -8.01
C ILE A 36 12.10 13.36 -6.55
N GLU A 37 12.71 14.46 -6.09
CA GLU A 37 12.56 14.95 -4.73
C GLU A 37 11.11 15.37 -4.47
N GLU A 38 10.47 16.05 -5.42
CA GLU A 38 9.09 16.54 -5.29
C GLU A 38 8.06 15.42 -5.45
N ARG A 39 8.39 14.35 -6.19
CA ARG A 39 7.47 13.25 -6.46
C ARG A 39 7.02 12.53 -5.19
N TYR A 40 7.86 12.45 -4.15
CA TYR A 40 7.54 11.74 -2.91
C TYR A 40 7.08 12.64 -1.76
N LEU A 41 7.04 13.96 -1.94
CA LEU A 41 6.62 14.89 -0.88
C LEU A 41 5.11 14.83 -0.61
N ALA A 42 4.73 14.98 0.66
CA ALA A 42 3.35 15.27 0.99
C ALA A 42 2.92 16.61 0.37
N CYS A 43 1.69 16.70 -0.16
CA CYS A 43 1.17 18.00 -0.57
C CYS A 43 0.84 18.85 0.67
N PRO A 44 0.68 20.18 0.53
CA PRO A 44 0.36 21.05 1.67
C PRO A 44 -0.94 20.70 2.40
N ASP A 45 -1.87 20.03 1.73
CA ASP A 45 -3.18 19.62 2.28
C ASP A 45 -3.14 18.20 2.90
N CYS A 46 -2.00 17.52 2.89
CA CYS A 46 -1.89 16.21 3.53
C CYS A 46 -2.10 16.36 5.04
N PRO A 47 -2.95 15.53 5.66
CA PRO A 47 -3.08 15.54 7.11
C PRO A 47 -1.76 15.11 7.76
N PRO A 48 -1.50 15.56 9.00
CA PRO A 48 -0.34 15.11 9.76
C PRO A 48 -0.39 13.60 10.01
N GLU A 49 0.74 13.01 10.40
CA GLU A 49 0.78 11.59 10.70
C GLU A 49 -0.24 11.20 11.79
N PRO A 50 -1.00 10.12 11.58
CA PRO A 50 -2.04 9.69 12.52
C PRO A 50 -1.49 9.14 13.84
N ASN A 51 -0.17 8.97 13.97
CA ASN A 51 0.52 8.43 15.15
C ASN A 51 -0.12 7.12 15.66
N LEU A 52 -0.33 6.17 14.75
CA LEU A 52 -0.89 4.86 15.11
C LEU A 52 0.02 4.15 16.10
N ASP A 53 -0.56 3.62 17.17
CA ASP A 53 0.18 2.79 18.12
C ASP A 53 0.47 1.42 17.50
N LYS A 54 1.70 1.28 16.98
CA LYS A 54 2.19 0.07 16.30
C LYS A 54 2.29 -1.16 17.20
N THR A 55 2.03 -1.01 18.51
CA THR A 55 2.07 -2.10 19.49
C THR A 55 0.69 -2.65 19.83
N ARG A 56 -0.38 -1.97 19.42
CA ARG A 56 -1.75 -2.43 19.62
C ARG A 56 -2.18 -3.39 18.53
N GLY A 57 -3.08 -4.31 18.89
CA GLY A 57 -3.65 -5.28 17.96
C GLY A 57 -4.61 -4.62 16.97
N CYS A 58 -4.90 -5.31 15.87
CA CYS A 58 -5.86 -4.89 14.84
C CYS A 58 -7.19 -4.40 15.41
N ARG A 59 -7.76 -5.09 16.41
CA ARG A 59 -9.04 -4.72 17.05
C ARG A 59 -9.01 -3.34 17.72
N ASP A 60 -7.84 -2.95 18.20
CA ASP A 60 -7.60 -1.75 18.98
C ASP A 60 -7.21 -0.54 18.11
N LEU A 61 -6.97 -0.78 16.83
CA LEU A 61 -6.62 0.22 15.83
C LEU A 61 -7.89 0.76 15.15
N PRO A 62 -7.83 1.98 14.58
CA PRO A 62 -8.97 2.51 13.83
C PRO A 62 -9.23 1.64 12.60
N GLY A 63 -10.51 1.40 12.26
CA GLY A 63 -10.85 0.59 11.09
C GLY A 63 -10.43 1.18 9.74
N LYS A 64 -10.15 2.48 9.67
CA LYS A 64 -9.61 3.15 8.48
C LYS A 64 -8.96 4.49 8.84
N VAL A 65 -7.85 4.81 8.18
CA VAL A 65 -7.28 6.16 8.17
C VAL A 65 -7.63 6.84 6.84
N LYS A 66 -8.07 8.10 6.91
CA LYS A 66 -8.42 8.87 5.70
C LYS A 66 -7.18 9.20 4.89
N ARG A 67 -7.27 9.02 3.58
CA ARG A 67 -6.29 9.53 2.61
C ARG A 67 -6.47 11.03 2.43
N CYS A 68 -5.43 11.74 1.99
CA CYS A 68 -5.52 13.15 1.65
C CYS A 68 -6.62 13.35 0.58
N SER A 69 -7.57 14.26 0.83
CA SER A 69 -8.64 14.55 -0.12
C SER A 69 -8.17 15.32 -1.36
N SER A 70 -7.02 15.99 -1.26
CA SER A 70 -6.43 16.80 -2.34
C SER A 70 -5.60 15.94 -3.29
N CYS A 71 -4.61 15.18 -2.77
CA CYS A 71 -3.69 14.40 -3.61
C CYS A 71 -3.89 12.87 -3.54
N GLY A 72 -4.82 12.38 -2.72
CA GLY A 72 -5.09 10.94 -2.57
C GLY A 72 -4.03 10.12 -1.81
N ARG A 73 -2.90 10.74 -1.42
CA ARG A 73 -1.80 10.06 -0.71
C ARG A 73 -2.18 9.69 0.73
N ALA A 74 -1.49 8.70 1.28
CA ALA A 74 -1.64 8.22 2.64
C ALA A 74 -0.27 8.10 3.32
N THR A 75 -0.24 8.16 4.65
CA THR A 75 0.98 7.86 5.41
C THR A 75 1.30 6.37 5.33
N LEU A 76 2.57 6.01 5.54
CA LEU A 76 3.00 4.62 5.51
C LEU A 76 2.21 3.77 6.51
N ASP A 77 2.02 4.27 7.72
CA ASP A 77 1.28 3.57 8.77
C ASP A 77 -0.20 3.35 8.41
N ALA A 78 -0.82 4.29 7.68
CA ALA A 78 -2.18 4.12 7.17
C ALA A 78 -2.26 3.01 6.11
N VAL A 79 -1.25 2.90 5.23
CA VAL A 79 -1.16 1.82 4.23
C VAL A 79 -0.93 0.47 4.92
N MET A 80 -0.07 0.45 5.95
CA MET A 80 0.19 -0.75 6.75
C MET A 80 -1.05 -1.23 7.49
N LEU A 81 -1.86 -0.30 8.00
CA LEU A 81 -3.14 -0.60 8.62
C LEU A 81 -4.15 -1.18 7.63
N ASP A 82 -4.27 -0.59 6.44
CA ASP A 82 -5.11 -1.14 5.37
C ASP A 82 -4.68 -2.59 5.04
N ALA A 83 -3.37 -2.86 4.97
CA ALA A 83 -2.85 -4.20 4.76
C ALA A 83 -3.12 -5.15 5.93
N LEU A 84 -3.01 -4.70 7.19
CA LEU A 84 -3.36 -5.50 8.37
C LEU A 84 -4.82 -5.94 8.32
N HIS A 85 -5.74 -5.03 7.98
CA HIS A 85 -7.16 -5.36 7.83
C HIS A 85 -7.39 -6.40 6.75
N VAL A 86 -6.76 -6.26 5.58
CA VAL A 86 -6.85 -7.28 4.52
C VAL A 86 -6.33 -8.63 5.02
N LEU A 87 -5.15 -8.67 5.66
CA LEU A 87 -4.60 -9.92 6.18
C LEU A 87 -5.52 -10.56 7.24
N HIS A 88 -6.15 -9.74 8.08
CA HIS A 88 -7.12 -10.19 9.06
C HIS A 88 -8.39 -10.76 8.40
N ASP A 89 -8.97 -10.05 7.43
CA ASP A 89 -10.20 -10.45 6.74
C ASP A 89 -10.05 -11.78 5.99
N PHE A 90 -8.84 -12.11 5.54
CA PHE A 90 -8.50 -13.39 4.92
C PHE A 90 -8.00 -14.46 5.92
N GLY A 91 -8.03 -14.19 7.23
CA GLY A 91 -7.61 -15.13 8.28
C GLY A 91 -6.11 -15.42 8.30
N LEU A 92 -5.29 -14.53 7.71
CA LEU A 92 -3.83 -14.65 7.66
C LEU A 92 -3.14 -14.01 8.88
N ARG A 93 -3.87 -13.22 9.66
CA ARG A 93 -3.44 -12.60 10.92
C ARG A 93 -4.59 -12.61 11.94
N ASP A 94 -4.23 -12.74 13.22
CA ASP A 94 -5.19 -12.68 14.34
C ASP A 94 -5.53 -11.23 14.71
N GLU A 95 -6.68 -10.99 15.36
CA GLU A 95 -7.09 -9.66 15.81
C GLU A 95 -6.13 -9.00 16.81
N ARG A 96 -5.31 -9.79 17.50
CA ARG A 96 -4.28 -9.31 18.45
C ARG A 96 -2.96 -8.96 17.76
N GLU A 97 -2.81 -9.31 16.49
CA GLU A 97 -1.62 -8.99 15.72
C GLU A 97 -1.49 -7.48 15.50
N THR A 98 -0.27 -6.99 15.59
CA THR A 98 0.05 -5.56 15.54
C THR A 98 0.46 -5.14 14.13
N LEU A 99 0.55 -3.83 13.87
CA LEU A 99 1.06 -3.31 12.58
C LEU A 99 2.44 -3.87 12.20
N ARG A 100 3.25 -4.30 13.18
CA ARG A 100 4.58 -4.88 12.93
C ARG A 100 4.52 -6.27 12.28
N SER A 101 3.40 -6.99 12.40
CA SER A 101 3.24 -8.35 11.86
C SER A 101 2.88 -8.37 10.36
N VAL A 102 2.48 -7.22 9.81
CA VAL A 102 2.22 -7.01 8.38
C VAL A 102 3.51 -7.21 7.56
N GLY A 103 4.67 -7.03 8.20
CA GLY A 103 5.99 -7.08 7.56
C GLY A 103 6.48 -5.69 7.17
N SER A 104 7.44 -5.62 6.26
CA SER A 104 7.74 -4.37 5.56
C SER A 104 6.89 -4.33 4.30
N PRO A 105 6.16 -3.23 4.02
CA PRO A 105 5.50 -3.11 2.73
C PRO A 105 6.58 -3.26 1.65
N LEU A 106 6.23 -3.86 0.51
CA LEU A 106 7.14 -3.93 -0.63
C LEU A 106 7.33 -2.52 -1.20
N VAL A 107 8.15 -1.72 -0.52
CA VAL A 107 8.62 -0.43 -0.99
C VAL A 107 9.71 -0.74 -1.99
N VAL A 108 9.33 -0.85 -3.26
CA VAL A 108 10.30 -0.81 -4.34
C VAL A 108 10.78 0.64 -4.40
N VAL A 109 12.08 0.85 -4.20
CA VAL A 109 12.71 2.12 -4.53
C VAL A 109 12.53 2.31 -6.03
N GLY A 110 11.55 3.13 -6.42
CA GLY A 110 11.16 3.33 -7.81
C GLY A 110 12.31 3.84 -8.68
N TYR A 111 13.29 4.50 -8.04
CA TYR A 111 14.57 4.82 -8.63
C TYR A 111 15.62 5.02 -7.51
N PRO A 112 16.76 4.32 -7.50
CA PRO A 112 17.78 4.50 -6.47
C PRO A 112 18.36 5.91 -6.58
N LEU A 113 18.18 6.71 -5.52
CA LEU A 113 18.88 7.98 -5.38
C LEU A 113 20.34 7.67 -5.03
N ALA A 114 21.28 8.24 -5.79
CA ALA A 114 22.68 8.23 -5.38
C ALA A 114 22.80 9.10 -4.13
N TYR A 115 23.15 8.49 -3.00
CA TYR A 115 23.49 9.18 -1.76
C TYR A 115 24.84 9.88 -1.87
#